data_AF-A0A7C9NYR1-F1
#
_entry.id   AF-A0A7C9NYR1-F1
#
_cell.length_a   1.000
_cell.length_b   1.000
_cell.length_c   1.000
_cell.angle_alpha   90.00
_cell.angle_beta   90.00
_cell.angle_gamma   90.00
#
_symmetry.space_group_name_H-M   'P 1'
#
loop_
_entity.id
_entity.type
_entity.pdbx_description
1 polymer ?
#
loop_
_entity_poly.entity_id
_entity_poly.type
_entity_poly.pdbx_seq_one_letter_code
_entity_poly.pdbx_strand_id
1 'polypeptide(L)'
;MLYSKEAAMQSTLVSARVPVARKEAAQSALQQLGLSTTELINSAFDYLIENRSLPTEAKPVPRTSEGFNSLLAECTLAVPWPEEDVDYRDTVRKGKQERYESLA
;
A
#
# COMPACT_ATOMS: atom_id res chain seq x y z
N MET A 1 19.70 18.30 -19.81
CA MET A 1 20.56 17.12 -20.07
C MET A 1 19.85 16.26 -21.09
N LEU A 2 20.24 16.39 -22.36
CA LEU A 2 19.63 15.67 -23.47
C LEU A 2 20.13 14.22 -23.44
N TYR A 3 19.24 13.28 -23.15
CA TYR A 3 19.50 11.86 -23.43
C TYR A 3 19.56 11.72 -24.96
N SER A 4 20.78 11.71 -25.50
CA SER A 4 21.02 11.57 -26.93
C SER A 4 20.56 10.18 -27.36
N LYS A 5 19.71 10.13 -28.41
CA LYS A 5 19.13 8.92 -29.00
C LYS A 5 20.19 7.87 -29.39
N GLU A 6 21.45 8.27 -29.55
CA GLU A 6 22.61 7.41 -29.78
C GLU A 6 22.99 6.51 -28.59
N ALA A 7 22.78 6.96 -27.35
CA ALA A 7 23.08 6.15 -26.17
C ALA A 7 22.13 4.95 -26.02
N ALA A 8 20.89 5.06 -26.53
CA ALA A 8 19.91 3.98 -26.50
C ALA A 8 20.28 2.78 -27.38
N MET A 9 21.20 2.96 -28.34
CA MET A 9 21.66 1.88 -29.24
C MET A 9 22.91 1.15 -28.73
N GLN A 10 23.59 1.69 -27.72
CA GLN A 10 24.80 1.10 -27.13
C GLN A 10 24.44 0.34 -25.86
N SER A 11 24.40 -0.99 -25.92
CA SER A 11 24.22 -1.84 -24.75
C SER A 11 25.55 -2.14 -24.07
N THR A 12 25.58 -2.06 -22.73
CA THR A 12 26.76 -2.42 -21.92
C THR A 12 26.39 -3.56 -20.97
N LEU A 13 27.32 -4.49 -20.76
CA LEU A 13 27.14 -5.59 -19.81
C LEU A 13 27.29 -5.09 -18.37
N VAL A 14 26.29 -5.38 -17.53
CA VAL A 14 26.31 -5.10 -16.10
C VAL A 14 26.66 -6.39 -15.34
N SER A 15 27.82 -6.40 -14.68
CA SER A 15 28.25 -7.52 -13.84
C SER A 15 28.23 -7.12 -12.36
N ALA A 16 27.49 -7.87 -11.54
CA ALA A 16 27.46 -7.70 -10.09
C ALA A 16 27.57 -9.06 -9.38
N ARG A 17 28.20 -9.08 -8.21
CA ARG A 17 28.22 -10.28 -7.36
C ARG A 17 26.91 -10.39 -6.60
N VAL A 18 26.18 -11.49 -6.81
CA VAL A 18 24.92 -11.77 -6.13
C VAL A 18 24.99 -13.18 -5.51
N PRO A 19 24.55 -13.37 -4.26
CA PRO A 19 24.44 -14.70 -3.67
C PRO A 19 23.55 -15.63 -4.51
N VAL A 20 23.97 -16.89 -4.69
CA VAL A 20 23.28 -17.86 -5.55
C VAL A 20 21.82 -18.04 -5.15
N ALA A 21 21.53 -18.23 -3.87
CA ALA A 21 20.17 -18.40 -3.36
C ALA A 21 19.27 -17.18 -3.68
N ARG A 22 19.82 -15.95 -3.61
CA ARG A 22 19.06 -14.73 -3.97
C ARG A 22 18.78 -14.67 -5.47
N LYS A 23 19.74 -15.08 -6.30
CA LYS A 23 19.58 -15.13 -7.76
C LYS A 23 18.49 -16.13 -8.15
N GLU A 24 18.53 -17.34 -7.59
CA GLU A 24 17.53 -18.38 -7.89
C GLU A 24 16.12 -17.94 -7.48
N ALA A 25 15.97 -17.41 -6.26
CA ALA A 25 14.69 -16.88 -5.79
C ALA A 25 14.16 -15.75 -6.70
N ALA A 26 15.02 -14.82 -7.10
CA ALA A 26 14.65 -13.74 -8.02
C ALA A 26 14.27 -14.29 -9.40
N GLN A 27 14.98 -15.29 -9.93
CA GLN A 27 14.63 -15.93 -11.20
C GLN A 27 13.27 -16.61 -11.14
N SER A 28 12.96 -17.32 -10.06
CA SER A 28 11.63 -17.92 -9.86
C SER A 28 10.52 -16.86 -9.81
N ALA A 29 10.74 -15.76 -9.09
CA ALA A 29 9.77 -14.65 -9.03
C ALA A 29 9.56 -13.97 -10.39
N LEU A 30 10.64 -13.75 -11.15
CA LEU A 30 10.57 -13.17 -12.50
C LEU A 30 9.80 -14.08 -13.47
N GLN A 31 10.01 -15.39 -13.41
CA GLN A 31 9.27 -16.36 -14.23
C GLN A 31 7.76 -16.32 -13.97
N GLN A 32 7.34 -16.17 -12.71
CA GLN A 32 5.92 -16.06 -12.36
C GLN A 32 5.29 -14.77 -12.91
N LEU A 33 6.07 -13.70 -13.02
CA LEU A 33 5.66 -12.42 -13.58
C LEU A 33 5.78 -12.35 -15.11
N GLY A 34 6.38 -13.36 -15.75
CA GLY A 34 6.68 -13.35 -17.19
C GLY A 34 7.77 -12.35 -17.59
N LEU A 35 8.59 -11.89 -16.65
CA LEU A 35 9.63 -10.87 -16.85
C LEU A 35 11.02 -11.49 -16.96
N SER A 36 11.92 -10.77 -17.61
CA SER A 36 13.33 -11.13 -17.74
C SER A 36 14.21 -10.40 -16.73
N THR A 37 15.39 -10.96 -16.44
CA THR A 37 16.39 -10.31 -15.58
C THR A 37 16.85 -8.96 -16.16
N THR A 38 16.89 -8.83 -17.49
CA THR A 38 17.25 -7.58 -18.17
C THR A 38 16.21 -6.49 -17.91
N GLU A 39 14.92 -6.81 -17.99
CA GLU A 39 13.83 -5.87 -17.68
C GLU A 39 13.85 -5.44 -16.21
N LEU A 40 14.15 -6.37 -15.29
CA LEU A 40 14.33 -6.04 -13.87
C LEU A 40 15.47 -5.03 -13.66
N ILE A 41 16.62 -5.23 -14.31
CA ILE A 41 17.77 -4.34 -14.17
C ILE A 41 17.48 -2.97 -14.79
N ASN A 42 16.89 -2.93 -15.99
CA ASN A 42 16.56 -1.68 -16.66
C ASN A 42 15.52 -0.87 -15.88
N SER A 43 14.45 -1.51 -15.40
CA SER A 43 13.43 -0.84 -14.58
C SER A 43 14.00 -0.32 -13.25
N ALA A 44 14.96 -1.02 -12.64
CA ALA A 44 15.65 -0.51 -11.46
C ALA A 44 16.50 0.75 -11.76
N PHE A 45 17.12 0.82 -12.95
CA PHE A 45 17.81 2.04 -13.39
C PHE A 45 16.82 3.17 -13.66
N ASP A 46 15.72 2.90 -14.35
CA ASP A 46 14.68 3.89 -14.64
C ASP A 46 14.11 4.47 -13.33
N TYR A 47 13.80 3.61 -12.35
CA TYR A 47 13.34 4.02 -11.03
C TYR A 47 14.35 4.94 -10.32
N LEU A 48 15.65 4.62 -10.40
CA LEU A 48 16.70 5.43 -9.78
C LEU A 48 16.85 6.79 -10.49
N ILE A 49 16.71 6.84 -11.81
CA ILE A 49 16.77 8.09 -12.59
C ILE A 49 15.58 8.99 -12.24
N GLU A 50 14.37 8.42 -12.16
CA GLU A 50 13.13 9.15 -11.89
C GLU A 50 13.05 9.63 -10.44
N ASN A 51 13.24 8.73 -9.47
CA ASN A 51 13.00 9.00 -8.06
C ASN A 51 14.25 9.47 -7.30
N ARG A 52 15.43 9.38 -7.92
CA ARG A 52 16.74 9.66 -7.31
C ARG A 52 16.97 8.92 -5.99
N SER A 53 16.31 7.78 -5.83
CA SER A 53 16.35 6.93 -4.65
C SER A 53 16.30 5.47 -5.07
N LEU A 54 16.80 4.59 -4.21
CA LEU A 54 16.60 3.16 -4.39
C LEU A 54 15.20 2.78 -3.89
N PRO A 55 14.56 1.76 -4.49
CA PRO A 55 13.34 1.17 -3.93
C PRO A 55 13.70 0.48 -2.62
N THR A 56 13.74 1.26 -1.56
CA THR A 56 13.89 0.82 -0.19
C THR A 56 12.50 0.54 0.34
N GLU A 57 12.30 -0.60 1.00
CA GLU A 57 11.15 -0.81 1.86
C GLU A 57 11.01 0.44 2.74
N ALA A 58 9.88 1.14 2.60
CA ALA A 58 9.61 2.34 3.38
C ALA A 58 10.02 2.05 4.83
N LYS A 59 11.05 2.76 5.30
CA LYS A 59 11.59 2.58 6.65
C LYS A 59 10.38 2.61 7.57
N PRO A 60 10.15 1.58 8.41
CA PRO A 60 8.93 1.49 9.19
C PRO A 60 8.78 2.82 9.91
N VAL A 61 7.73 3.58 9.56
CA VAL A 61 7.48 4.87 10.19
C VAL A 61 7.43 4.58 11.69
N PRO A 62 8.27 5.22 12.52
CA PRO A 62 8.22 4.98 13.95
C PRO A 62 6.79 5.22 14.39
N ARG A 63 6.17 4.23 15.05
CA ARG A 63 4.82 4.36 15.60
C ARG A 63 4.86 5.40 16.71
N THR A 64 4.69 6.66 16.35
CA THR A 64 4.59 7.78 17.29
C THR A 64 3.13 7.94 17.71
N SER A 65 2.93 8.38 18.96
CA SER A 65 1.60 8.73 19.46
C SER A 65 0.93 9.81 18.59
N GLU A 66 1.71 10.77 18.08
CA GLU A 66 1.23 11.81 17.17
C GLU A 66 0.72 11.26 15.83
N GLY A 67 1.45 10.32 15.21
CA GLY A 67 1.03 9.68 13.97
C GLY A 67 -0.24 8.85 14.16
N PHE A 68 -0.36 8.17 15.30
CA PHE A 68 -1.56 7.42 15.66
C PHE A 68 -2.78 8.33 15.90
N ASN A 69 -2.61 9.45 16.61
CA ASN A 69 -3.69 10.40 16.86
C ASN A 69 -4.19 11.07 15.58
N SER A 70 -3.28 11.37 14.64
CA SER A 70 -3.63 11.94 13.34
C SER A 70 -4.45 10.94 12.51
N LEU A 71 -4.02 9.67 12.48
CA LEU A 71 -4.75 8.59 11.82
C LEU A 71 -6.12 8.36 12.45
N LEU A 72 -6.20 8.37 13.79
CA LEU A 72 -7.48 8.29 14.49
C LEU A 72 -8.40 9.44 14.09
N ALA A 73 -7.90 10.67 14.04
CA ALA A 73 -8.73 11.80 13.61
C ALA A 73 -9.27 11.63 12.18
N GLU A 74 -8.48 11.07 11.25
CA GLU A 74 -8.93 10.78 9.88
C GLU A 74 -9.94 9.63 9.81
N CYS A 75 -9.77 8.60 10.65
CA CYS A 75 -10.58 7.39 10.60
C CYS A 75 -11.77 7.38 11.58
N THR A 76 -11.91 8.38 12.45
CA THR A 76 -13.00 8.42 13.43
C THR A 76 -14.09 9.38 12.97
N LEU A 77 -15.30 8.86 12.80
CA LEU A 77 -16.48 9.69 12.59
C LEU A 77 -17.05 10.12 13.95
N ALA A 78 -17.24 11.41 14.16
CA ALA A 78 -17.96 11.92 15.31
C ALA A 78 -19.45 11.59 15.15
N VAL A 79 -19.87 10.46 15.72
CA VAL A 79 -21.29 10.09 15.78
C VAL A 79 -21.91 10.84 16.96
N PRO A 80 -22.93 11.69 16.73
CA PRO A 80 -23.65 12.33 17.81
C PRO A 80 -24.51 11.27 18.51
N TRP A 81 -23.97 10.73 19.59
CA TRP A 81 -24.74 9.87 20.48
C TRP A 81 -25.70 10.75 21.29
N PRO A 82 -26.98 10.35 21.42
CA PRO A 82 -27.91 11.08 22.27
C PRO A 82 -27.40 11.05 23.72
N GLU A 83 -27.39 12.21 24.37
CA GLU A 83 -26.97 12.36 25.78
C GLU A 83 -27.98 11.74 26.75
N GLU A 84 -29.18 11.41 26.27
CA GLU A 84 -30.19 10.71 27.05
C GLU A 84 -29.78 9.24 27.21
N ASP A 85 -29.68 8.81 28.46
CA ASP A 85 -29.44 7.42 28.84
C ASP A 85 -30.72 6.60 28.58
N VAL A 86 -30.96 6.29 27.31
CA VAL A 86 -32.14 5.54 26.88
C VAL A 86 -31.92 4.05 27.20
N ASP A 87 -32.79 3.46 28.03
CA ASP A 87 -32.75 2.01 28.26
C ASP A 87 -32.96 1.28 26.92
N TYR A 88 -31.95 0.50 26.52
CA TYR A 88 -31.95 -0.26 25.27
C TYR A 88 -33.19 -1.19 25.14
N ARG A 89 -33.80 -1.58 26.26
CA ARG A 89 -35.01 -2.42 26.24
C ARG A 89 -36.19 -1.69 25.63
N ASP A 90 -36.30 -0.39 25.85
CA ASP A 90 -37.42 0.41 25.37
C ASP A 90 -37.27 0.76 23.89
N THR A 91 -36.05 0.99 23.40
CA THR A 91 -35.78 1.15 21.97
C THR A 91 -36.10 -0.13 21.18
N VAL A 92 -35.75 -1.31 21.72
CA VAL A 92 -36.08 -2.60 21.11
C VAL A 92 -37.59 -2.86 21.09
N ARG A 93 -38.31 -2.51 22.17
CA ARG A 93 -39.78 -2.64 22.23
C ARG A 93 -40.46 -1.75 21.19
N LYS A 94 -40.07 -0.48 21.12
CA LYS A 94 -40.61 0.48 20.13
C LYS A 94 -40.40 -0.01 18.70
N GLY A 95 -39.19 -0.47 18.38
CA GLY A 95 -38.89 -1.01 17.05
C GLY A 95 -39.68 -2.27 16.70
N LYS A 96 -40.05 -3.11 17.67
CA LYS A 96 -40.97 -4.24 17.43
C LYS A 96 -42.39 -3.76 17.17
N GLN A 97 -42.87 -2.80 17.96
CA GLN A 97 -44.21 -2.25 17.82
C GLN A 97 -44.41 -1.61 16.44
N GLU A 98 -43.46 -0.78 15.98
CA GLU A 98 -43.48 -0.14 14.66
C GLU A 98 -43.51 -1.17 13.51
N ARG A 99 -42.82 -2.31 13.65
CA ARG A 99 -42.84 -3.40 12.66
C ARG A 99 -44.16 -4.16 12.62
N TYR A 100 -44.83 -4.29 13.76
CA TYR A 100 -46.16 -4.90 13.80
C TYR A 100 -47.22 -3.96 13.24
N GLU A 101 -47.14 -2.67 13.57
CA GLU A 101 -48.07 -1.63 13.09
C GLU A 101 -47.94 -1.36 11.58
N SER A 102 -46.78 -1.62 10.98
CA SER A 102 -46.58 -1.53 9.53
C SER A 102 -47.07 -2.74 8.73
N LEU A 103 -47.49 -3.82 9.41
CA LEU A 103 -48.09 -5.02 8.79
C LEU A 103 -49.63 -5.02 8.86
N ALA A 104 -50.23 -4.05 9.55
CA ALA A 104 -51.69 -3.85 9.67
C ALA A 104 -52.20 -2.86 8.61
#